data_AF-A0A1N7JKD1-F1
#
_entry.id   AF-A0A1N7JKD1-F1
#
_cell.length_a   1.000
_cell.length_b   1.000
_cell.length_c   1.000
_cell.angle_alpha   90.00
_cell.angle_beta   90.00
_cell.angle_gamma   90.00
#
_symmetry.space_group_name_H-M   'P 1'
#
loop_
_entity.id
_entity.type
_entity.pdbx_description
1 polymer ?
#
loop_
_entity_poly.entity_id
_entity_poly.type
_entity_poly.pdbx_seq_one_letter_code
_entity_poly.pdbx_strand_id
1 'polypeptide(L)'
;MKKLVVFDMAGTTINDRDEVYRVLREATERAGASYTDEQFQQLIGTEKKYAIGKLFEIGGVEPSDENIDTAWAWFREELKSTYEANPPVPLPGVEDALNAIHQAGAKIALTTGFSREIAEIILSGLEWSENGQIDVLAAGDEVPVGRPEPYLIQLAMERSGISDKDAVISVGDTEADVVSAQRAGVTSVGVMSGHLDRQDFEDLGADVILESAAEFTNTNLLSHLMVATAQVWNGGSAFELKELAFPELKDGELLVRLTGATVCGSDRHTVQGRRASPSPSVLGHEGVSEVVVSKRAGLETGQRVVFSVVSSCGECARCRSGLTAKCLSVQKVGHESLRGSWPLSGTYATHIHLLAGQTVIPVAQEVPDVAASVASCAVATVMSAFESADEIEGRTVLINGIGMLGLVALSEAEKRRAGRIIGCDINGNSFHLAEASADELVNDLNGTQADVVFDFSGVSEGVSGALSTLNVGGTAVLAGSVAPSLNVPLDPEWIVRGWRMVTGVHNYEPRHLAQAVDFVENTGARIGWDAVAGPSISLAELPGELVSKKSSLRRLVIPE
;
A
#
# COMPACT_ATOMS: atom_id res chain seq x y z
N MET A 1 -11.83 11.29 -5.16
CA MET A 1 -11.36 9.89 -5.05
C MET A 1 -12.36 9.06 -5.80
N LYS A 2 -11.92 8.28 -6.79
CA LYS A 2 -12.86 7.48 -7.58
C LYS A 2 -13.34 6.27 -6.76
N LYS A 3 -14.62 5.93 -6.85
CA LYS A 3 -15.32 4.89 -6.09
C LYS A 3 -16.21 4.02 -6.98
N LEU A 4 -16.52 4.51 -8.18
CA LEU A 4 -17.33 3.85 -9.19
C LEU A 4 -16.66 3.99 -10.54
N VAL A 5 -16.48 2.87 -11.24
CA VAL A 5 -16.12 2.85 -12.66
C VAL A 5 -17.32 2.31 -13.42
N VAL A 6 -17.87 3.15 -14.28
CA VAL A 6 -19.04 2.84 -15.12
C VAL A 6 -18.51 2.52 -16.52
N PHE A 7 -18.80 1.34 -17.03
CA PHE A 7 -18.45 0.95 -18.39
C PHE A 7 -19.71 0.86 -19.26
N ASP A 8 -19.56 1.16 -20.54
CA ASP A 8 -20.45 0.62 -21.55
C ASP A 8 -20.22 -0.89 -21.77
N MET A 9 -21.23 -1.57 -22.31
CA MET A 9 -21.17 -2.99 -22.64
C MET A 9 -20.51 -3.24 -24.00
N ALA A 10 -21.28 -3.14 -25.09
CA ALA A 10 -20.81 -3.47 -26.43
C ALA A 10 -19.72 -2.49 -26.89
N GLY A 11 -18.68 -2.97 -27.57
CA GLY A 11 -17.57 -2.13 -28.06
C GLY A 11 -16.58 -1.68 -26.98
N THR A 12 -17.00 -1.65 -25.71
CA THR A 12 -16.19 -1.23 -24.57
C THR A 12 -15.70 -2.39 -23.70
N THR A 13 -16.59 -3.29 -23.26
CA THR A 13 -16.25 -4.43 -22.39
C THR A 13 -16.42 -5.77 -23.09
N ILE A 14 -17.38 -5.88 -24.01
CA ILE A 14 -17.69 -7.11 -24.75
C ILE A 14 -17.58 -6.90 -26.25
N ASN A 15 -17.22 -7.96 -26.96
CA ASN A 15 -17.36 -8.07 -28.40
C ASN A 15 -18.66 -8.81 -28.73
N ASP A 16 -19.67 -8.05 -29.15
CA ASP A 16 -20.96 -8.57 -29.61
C ASP A 16 -21.00 -8.81 -31.13
N ARG A 17 -19.89 -8.53 -31.84
CA ARG A 17 -19.71 -8.69 -33.30
C ARG A 17 -20.72 -7.90 -34.12
N ASP A 18 -21.12 -6.72 -33.63
CA ASP A 18 -22.10 -5.84 -34.27
C ASP A 18 -23.48 -6.49 -34.49
N GLU A 19 -23.79 -7.59 -33.79
CA GLU A 19 -25.05 -8.32 -33.94
C GLU A 19 -26.26 -7.45 -33.62
N VAL A 20 -26.12 -6.52 -32.67
CA VAL A 20 -27.15 -5.53 -32.35
C VAL A 20 -27.48 -4.67 -33.55
N TYR A 21 -26.46 -4.19 -34.25
CA TYR A 21 -26.63 -3.30 -35.39
C TYR A 21 -27.17 -4.06 -36.60
N ARG A 22 -26.72 -5.29 -36.80
CA ARG A 22 -27.29 -6.20 -37.81
C ARG A 22 -28.78 -6.43 -37.55
N VAL A 23 -29.16 -6.83 -36.34
CA VAL A 23 -30.55 -7.14 -35.98
C VAL A 23 -31.42 -5.88 -35.97
N LEU A 24 -30.90 -4.72 -35.56
CA LEU A 24 -31.62 -3.43 -35.62
C LEU A 24 -31.95 -3.04 -37.06
N ARG A 25 -30.97 -3.19 -37.95
CA ARG A 25 -31.16 -2.95 -39.38
C ARG A 25 -32.21 -3.89 -39.95
N GLU A 26 -32.07 -5.19 -39.73
CA GLU A 26 -33.03 -6.18 -40.19
C GLU A 26 -34.44 -5.92 -39.66
N ALA A 27 -34.59 -5.51 -38.39
CA ALA A 27 -35.88 -5.21 -37.78
C ALA A 27 -36.64 -4.11 -38.54
N THR A 28 -35.92 -3.13 -39.07
CA THR A 28 -36.51 -1.99 -39.77
C THR A 28 -36.67 -2.24 -41.27
N GLU A 29 -35.69 -2.88 -41.91
CA GLU A 29 -35.74 -3.26 -43.33
C GLU A 29 -36.86 -4.28 -43.61
N ARG A 30 -37.12 -5.21 -42.67
CA ARG A 30 -38.25 -6.15 -42.76
C ARG A 30 -39.62 -5.46 -42.75
N ALA A 31 -39.72 -4.28 -42.16
CA ALA A 31 -40.92 -3.45 -42.15
C ALA A 31 -41.00 -2.51 -43.38
N GLY A 32 -40.02 -2.57 -44.28
CA GLY A 32 -39.99 -1.83 -45.54
C GLY A 32 -39.17 -0.54 -45.52
N ALA A 33 -38.42 -0.26 -44.44
CA ALA A 33 -37.54 0.90 -44.38
C ALA A 33 -36.31 0.72 -45.29
N SER A 34 -35.89 1.78 -45.98
CA SER A 34 -34.72 1.77 -46.86
C SER A 34 -33.87 3.02 -46.69
N TYR A 35 -32.64 2.87 -46.22
CA TYR A 35 -31.71 3.96 -45.91
C TYR A 35 -30.26 3.55 -46.23
N THR A 36 -29.37 4.55 -46.32
CA THR A 36 -27.93 4.33 -46.57
C THR A 36 -27.18 3.95 -45.30
N ASP A 37 -25.98 3.39 -45.45
CA ASP A 37 -25.11 3.06 -44.31
C ASP A 37 -24.73 4.30 -43.50
N GLU A 38 -24.47 5.43 -44.18
CA GLU A 38 -24.18 6.71 -43.53
C GLU A 38 -25.33 7.19 -42.64
N GLN A 39 -26.58 7.02 -43.10
CA GLN A 39 -27.77 7.37 -42.31
C GLN A 39 -27.97 6.43 -41.11
N PHE A 40 -27.64 5.15 -41.26
CA PHE A 40 -27.72 4.18 -40.16
C PHE A 40 -26.64 4.46 -39.09
N GLN A 41 -25.42 4.78 -39.52
CA GLN A 41 -24.28 5.08 -38.66
C GLN A 41 -24.55 6.26 -37.71
N GLN A 42 -25.34 7.25 -38.15
CA GLN A 42 -25.73 8.40 -37.31
C GLN A 42 -26.60 8.04 -36.10
N LEU A 43 -27.16 6.83 -36.04
CA LEU A 43 -28.01 6.34 -34.95
C LEU A 43 -27.33 5.26 -34.10
N ILE A 44 -26.05 4.97 -34.35
CA ILE A 44 -25.26 4.10 -33.51
C ILE A 44 -25.10 4.74 -32.12
N GLY A 45 -25.19 3.92 -31.07
CA GLY A 45 -25.08 4.39 -29.68
C GLY A 45 -26.37 4.97 -29.07
N THR A 46 -27.42 5.24 -29.86
CA THR A 46 -28.70 5.72 -29.29
C THR A 46 -29.56 4.57 -28.73
N GLU A 47 -30.61 4.93 -27.98
CA GLU A 47 -31.64 3.99 -27.53
C GLU A 47 -32.31 3.30 -28.74
N LYS A 48 -32.53 1.98 -28.63
CA LYS A 48 -32.81 1.11 -29.78
C LYS A 48 -34.24 1.25 -30.30
N LYS A 49 -35.23 1.43 -29.41
CA LYS A 49 -36.61 1.66 -29.81
C LYS A 49 -36.78 3.03 -30.48
N TYR A 50 -36.08 4.05 -29.99
CA TYR A 50 -35.95 5.36 -30.62
C TYR A 50 -35.29 5.26 -32.00
N ALA A 51 -34.19 4.51 -32.11
CA ALA A 51 -33.52 4.28 -33.38
C ALA A 51 -34.44 3.64 -34.42
N ILE A 52 -35.26 2.64 -34.02
CA ILE A 52 -36.29 2.04 -34.91
C ILE A 52 -37.23 3.11 -35.46
N GLY A 53 -37.78 3.98 -34.59
CA GLY A 53 -38.68 5.05 -35.02
C GLY A 53 -38.02 6.04 -36.00
N LYS A 54 -36.75 6.39 -35.77
CA LYS A 54 -35.98 7.27 -36.67
C LYS A 54 -35.62 6.60 -37.99
N LEU A 55 -35.24 5.34 -37.97
CA LEU A 55 -34.95 4.57 -39.18
C LEU A 55 -36.19 4.36 -40.05
N PHE A 56 -37.39 4.27 -39.45
CA PHE A 56 -38.65 4.31 -40.20
C PHE A 56 -38.85 5.65 -40.89
N GLU A 57 -38.72 6.75 -40.15
CA GLU A 57 -38.85 8.11 -40.71
C GLU A 57 -37.88 8.35 -41.88
N ILE A 58 -36.60 7.99 -41.68
CA ILE A 58 -35.55 8.11 -42.71
C ILE A 58 -35.82 7.15 -43.88
N GLY A 59 -36.25 5.93 -43.57
CA GLY A 59 -36.42 4.84 -44.51
C GLY A 59 -37.73 4.85 -45.30
N GLY A 60 -38.57 5.86 -45.14
CA GLY A 60 -39.83 6.02 -45.87
C GLY A 60 -41.00 5.21 -45.31
N VAL A 61 -40.93 4.75 -44.06
CA VAL A 61 -42.02 4.09 -43.33
C VAL A 61 -42.60 5.09 -42.34
N GLU A 62 -43.90 5.38 -42.42
CA GLU A 62 -44.54 6.31 -41.47
C GLU A 62 -44.52 5.68 -40.06
N PRO A 63 -43.82 6.29 -39.07
CA PRO A 63 -43.68 5.70 -37.75
C PRO A 63 -45.02 5.73 -36.99
N SER A 64 -45.44 4.61 -36.42
CA SER A 64 -46.58 4.51 -35.51
C SER A 64 -46.20 3.67 -34.29
N ASP A 65 -46.87 3.88 -33.16
CA ASP A 65 -46.60 3.09 -31.95
C ASP A 65 -46.74 1.58 -32.23
N GLU A 66 -47.70 1.19 -33.07
CA GLU A 66 -47.95 -0.20 -33.45
C GLU A 66 -46.80 -0.81 -34.27
N ASN A 67 -46.28 -0.11 -35.28
CA ASN A 67 -45.20 -0.66 -36.11
C ASN A 67 -43.84 -0.63 -35.40
N ILE A 68 -43.60 0.39 -34.56
CA ILE A 68 -42.41 0.49 -33.72
C ILE A 68 -42.41 -0.64 -32.70
N ASP A 69 -43.54 -0.87 -32.01
CA ASP A 69 -43.66 -1.96 -31.03
C ASP A 69 -43.49 -3.34 -31.67
N THR A 70 -43.99 -3.53 -32.88
CA THR A 70 -43.83 -4.78 -33.64
C THR A 70 -42.37 -5.03 -34.01
N ALA A 71 -41.69 -4.04 -34.59
CA ALA A 71 -40.27 -4.15 -34.95
C ALA A 71 -39.40 -4.30 -33.69
N TRP A 72 -39.74 -3.61 -32.61
CA TRP A 72 -39.06 -3.72 -31.32
C TRP A 72 -39.22 -5.11 -30.69
N ALA A 73 -40.42 -5.69 -30.75
CA ALA A 73 -40.65 -7.05 -30.27
C ALA A 73 -39.84 -8.08 -31.06
N TRP A 74 -39.80 -7.95 -32.40
CA TRP A 74 -39.00 -8.82 -33.25
C TRP A 74 -37.50 -8.66 -32.99
N PHE A 75 -37.02 -7.42 -32.90
CA PHE A 75 -35.62 -7.11 -32.59
C PHE A 75 -35.17 -7.82 -31.30
N ARG A 76 -35.96 -7.74 -30.23
CA ARG A 76 -35.61 -8.37 -28.94
C ARG A 76 -35.54 -9.88 -29.03
N GLU A 77 -36.51 -10.51 -29.70
CA GLU A 77 -36.55 -11.97 -29.84
C GLU A 77 -35.39 -12.49 -30.70
N GLU A 78 -35.10 -11.83 -31.82
CA GLU A 78 -34.00 -12.20 -32.71
C GLU A 78 -32.64 -12.01 -32.03
N LEU A 79 -32.45 -10.88 -31.34
CA LEU A 79 -31.20 -10.59 -30.63
C LEU A 79 -30.97 -11.59 -29.49
N LYS A 80 -32.03 -11.95 -28.76
CA LYS A 80 -31.99 -13.01 -27.75
C LYS A 80 -31.56 -14.34 -28.37
N SER A 81 -32.22 -14.78 -29.44
CA SER A 81 -31.88 -16.03 -30.12
C SER A 81 -30.44 -16.03 -30.64
N THR A 82 -29.98 -14.89 -31.15
CA THR A 82 -28.60 -14.70 -31.64
C THR A 82 -27.58 -14.89 -30.52
N TYR A 83 -27.81 -14.28 -29.34
CA TYR A 83 -26.91 -14.41 -28.19
C TYR A 83 -26.97 -15.77 -27.50
N GLU A 84 -28.12 -16.44 -27.50
CA GLU A 84 -28.21 -17.83 -27.01
C GLU A 84 -27.44 -18.80 -27.90
N ALA A 85 -27.46 -18.60 -29.22
CA ALA A 85 -26.75 -19.43 -30.18
C ALA A 85 -25.24 -19.13 -30.22
N ASN A 86 -24.87 -17.86 -30.10
CA ASN A 86 -23.50 -17.38 -30.16
C ASN A 86 -23.31 -16.22 -29.16
N PRO A 87 -22.95 -16.51 -27.90
CA PRO A 87 -22.84 -15.48 -26.88
C PRO A 87 -21.73 -14.46 -27.21
N PRO A 88 -21.86 -13.21 -26.76
CA PRO A 88 -20.75 -12.27 -26.75
C PRO A 88 -19.59 -12.80 -25.90
N VAL A 89 -18.38 -12.34 -26.21
CA VAL A 89 -17.17 -12.67 -25.44
C VAL A 89 -16.54 -11.39 -24.89
N PRO A 90 -15.82 -11.43 -23.76
CA PRO A 90 -15.08 -10.28 -23.28
C PRO A 90 -14.06 -9.80 -24.32
N LEU A 91 -13.85 -8.49 -24.39
CA LEU A 91 -12.69 -7.99 -25.13
C LEU A 91 -11.39 -8.42 -24.41
N PRO A 92 -10.29 -8.69 -25.15
CA PRO A 92 -9.04 -9.15 -24.56
C PRO A 92 -8.54 -8.24 -23.42
N GLY A 93 -8.28 -8.82 -22.24
CA GLY A 93 -7.75 -8.11 -21.07
C GLY A 93 -8.77 -7.33 -20.24
N VAL A 94 -10.05 -7.29 -20.63
CA VAL A 94 -11.08 -6.57 -19.86
C VAL A 94 -11.31 -7.21 -18.50
N GLU A 95 -11.39 -8.54 -18.40
CA GLU A 95 -11.62 -9.22 -17.13
C GLU A 95 -10.49 -8.97 -16.11
N ASP A 96 -9.24 -8.91 -16.58
CA ASP A 96 -8.09 -8.53 -15.75
C ASP A 96 -8.24 -7.10 -15.23
N ALA A 97 -8.75 -6.19 -16.07
CA ALA A 97 -9.04 -4.82 -15.66
C ALA A 97 -10.17 -4.72 -14.63
N LEU A 98 -11.26 -5.47 -14.80
CA LEU A 98 -12.33 -5.54 -13.80
C LEU A 98 -11.80 -6.06 -12.46
N ASN A 99 -11.01 -7.13 -12.48
CA ASN A 99 -10.39 -7.69 -11.27
C ASN A 99 -9.47 -6.67 -10.57
N ALA A 100 -8.68 -5.91 -11.33
CA ALA A 100 -7.82 -4.87 -10.77
C ALA A 100 -8.61 -3.73 -10.13
N ILE A 101 -9.75 -3.34 -10.71
CA ILE A 101 -10.64 -2.31 -10.15
C ILE A 101 -11.27 -2.78 -8.84
N HIS A 102 -11.66 -4.05 -8.74
CA HIS A 102 -12.13 -4.63 -7.48
C HIS A 102 -11.04 -4.70 -6.42
N GLN A 103 -9.82 -5.11 -6.79
CA GLN A 103 -8.67 -5.06 -5.89
C GLN A 103 -8.35 -3.63 -5.44
N ALA A 104 -8.68 -2.63 -6.26
CA ALA A 104 -8.59 -1.22 -5.91
C ALA A 104 -9.68 -0.74 -4.94
N GLY A 105 -10.69 -1.57 -4.65
CA GLY A 105 -11.79 -1.25 -3.74
C GLY A 105 -12.91 -0.40 -4.36
N ALA A 106 -12.95 -0.25 -5.68
CA ALA A 106 -14.02 0.47 -6.37
C ALA A 106 -15.09 -0.46 -6.91
N LYS A 107 -16.32 0.03 -6.96
CA LYS A 107 -17.45 -0.68 -7.57
C LYS A 107 -17.40 -0.57 -9.09
N ILE A 108 -17.90 -1.60 -9.75
CA ILE A 108 -18.00 -1.68 -11.20
C ILE A 108 -19.47 -1.64 -11.58
N ALA A 109 -19.83 -0.69 -12.44
CA ALA A 109 -21.15 -0.62 -13.04
C ALA A 109 -21.09 -0.85 -14.54
N LEU A 110 -22.05 -1.60 -15.09
CA LEU A 110 -22.31 -1.62 -16.52
C LEU A 110 -23.53 -0.76 -16.84
N THR A 111 -23.39 0.04 -17.87
CA THR A 111 -24.50 0.75 -18.51
C THR A 111 -24.65 0.24 -19.93
N THR A 112 -25.88 0.22 -20.44
CA THR A 112 -26.12 -0.18 -21.84
C THR A 112 -27.39 0.45 -22.38
N GLY A 113 -27.43 0.63 -23.71
CA GLY A 113 -28.66 0.91 -24.44
C GLY A 113 -29.59 -0.29 -24.63
N PHE A 114 -29.20 -1.49 -24.18
CA PHE A 114 -30.06 -2.68 -24.19
C PHE A 114 -31.16 -2.62 -23.14
N SER A 115 -32.18 -3.46 -23.28
CA SER A 115 -33.12 -3.74 -22.19
C SER A 115 -32.43 -4.55 -21.09
N ARG A 116 -32.95 -4.46 -19.86
CA ARG A 116 -32.46 -5.25 -18.72
C ARG A 116 -32.40 -6.74 -19.03
N GLU A 117 -33.44 -7.26 -19.69
CA GLU A 117 -33.53 -8.67 -20.07
C GLU A 117 -32.35 -9.11 -20.95
N ILE A 118 -31.99 -8.32 -21.98
CA ILE A 118 -30.88 -8.64 -22.88
C ILE A 118 -29.54 -8.54 -22.14
N ALA A 119 -29.37 -7.50 -21.33
CA ALA A 119 -28.15 -7.31 -20.56
C ALA A 119 -27.90 -8.45 -19.56
N GLU A 120 -28.95 -8.96 -18.92
CA GLU A 120 -28.89 -10.10 -17.99
C GLU A 120 -28.54 -11.41 -18.71
N ILE A 121 -29.02 -11.63 -19.94
CA ILE A 121 -28.64 -12.78 -20.76
C ILE A 121 -27.14 -12.75 -21.08
N ILE A 122 -26.62 -11.59 -21.49
CA ILE A 122 -25.20 -11.41 -21.78
C ILE A 122 -24.37 -11.69 -20.52
N LEU A 123 -24.72 -11.05 -19.40
CA LEU A 123 -24.00 -11.23 -18.13
C LEU A 123 -24.01 -12.68 -17.64
N SER A 124 -25.13 -13.39 -17.82
CA SER A 124 -25.23 -14.80 -17.46
C SER A 124 -24.34 -15.66 -18.36
N GLY A 125 -24.30 -15.39 -19.66
CA GLY A 125 -23.43 -16.10 -20.60
C GLY A 125 -21.93 -15.86 -20.36
N LEU A 126 -21.57 -14.75 -19.73
CA LEU A 126 -20.21 -14.39 -19.34
C LEU A 126 -19.84 -14.84 -17.92
N GLU A 127 -20.79 -15.37 -17.14
CA GLU A 127 -20.62 -15.72 -15.71
C GLU A 127 -20.25 -14.52 -14.81
N TRP A 128 -20.29 -13.29 -15.32
CA TRP A 128 -19.89 -12.08 -14.59
C TRP A 128 -20.78 -11.76 -13.38
N SER A 129 -22.06 -12.14 -13.44
CA SER A 129 -22.99 -12.02 -12.31
C SER A 129 -22.67 -13.02 -11.19
N GLU A 130 -22.30 -14.25 -11.54
CA GLU A 130 -22.03 -15.31 -10.57
C GLU A 130 -20.66 -15.13 -9.90
N ASN A 131 -19.68 -14.67 -10.67
CA ASN A 131 -18.34 -14.36 -10.19
C ASN A 131 -18.26 -13.01 -9.44
N GLY A 132 -19.37 -12.28 -9.35
CA GLY A 132 -19.44 -10.99 -8.66
C GLY A 132 -18.59 -9.90 -9.32
N GLN A 133 -18.28 -10.03 -10.61
CA GLN A 133 -17.43 -9.07 -11.35
C GLN A 133 -18.12 -7.73 -11.58
N ILE A 134 -19.47 -7.69 -11.58
CA ILE A 134 -20.25 -6.47 -11.79
C ILE A 134 -21.13 -6.21 -10.57
N ASP A 135 -20.97 -5.03 -9.95
CA ASP A 135 -21.74 -4.63 -8.77
C ASP A 135 -23.11 -4.05 -9.13
N VAL A 136 -23.20 -3.35 -10.26
CA VAL A 136 -24.38 -2.61 -10.68
C VAL A 136 -24.61 -2.73 -12.18
N LEU A 137 -25.86 -2.95 -12.57
CA LEU A 137 -26.31 -2.88 -13.96
C LEU A 137 -27.37 -1.79 -14.11
N ALA A 138 -27.25 -0.94 -15.12
CA ALA A 138 -28.25 0.03 -15.54
C ALA A 138 -28.57 -0.11 -17.04
N ALA A 139 -29.81 -0.43 -17.36
CA ALA A 139 -30.26 -0.71 -18.73
C ALA A 139 -31.12 0.43 -19.30
N GLY A 140 -31.18 0.53 -20.63
CA GLY A 140 -31.80 1.62 -21.37
C GLY A 140 -33.32 1.73 -21.13
N ASP A 141 -33.99 0.63 -20.85
CA ASP A 141 -35.44 0.58 -20.55
C ASP A 141 -35.78 0.99 -19.12
N GLU A 142 -34.78 1.30 -18.29
CA GLU A 142 -34.94 1.72 -16.90
C GLU A 142 -34.84 3.23 -16.70
N VAL A 143 -34.53 3.97 -17.77
CA VAL A 143 -34.34 5.42 -17.75
C VAL A 143 -35.32 6.11 -18.70
N PRO A 144 -35.70 7.38 -18.43
CA PRO A 144 -36.62 8.12 -19.31
C PRO A 144 -36.10 8.31 -20.73
N VAL A 145 -34.78 8.48 -20.86
CA VAL A 145 -34.06 8.68 -22.13
C VAL A 145 -32.68 8.03 -22.01
N GLY A 146 -32.25 7.31 -23.04
CA GLY A 146 -30.90 6.72 -23.12
C GLY A 146 -29.80 7.76 -23.41
N ARG A 147 -28.59 7.28 -23.72
CA ARG A 147 -27.47 8.15 -24.12
C ARG A 147 -27.86 8.98 -25.37
N PRO A 148 -27.42 10.25 -25.47
CA PRO A 148 -26.39 10.92 -24.67
C PRO A 148 -26.89 11.57 -23.37
N GLU A 149 -28.11 11.31 -22.89
CA GLU A 149 -28.55 11.82 -21.59
C GLU A 149 -27.85 11.10 -20.42
N PRO A 150 -27.59 11.79 -19.29
CA PRO A 150 -26.76 11.25 -18.20
C PRO A 150 -27.47 10.21 -17.32
N TYR A 151 -28.72 9.85 -17.63
CA TYR A 151 -29.60 9.11 -16.73
C TYR A 151 -29.10 7.70 -16.42
N LEU A 152 -28.43 7.02 -17.34
CA LEU A 152 -27.84 5.70 -17.10
C LEU A 152 -26.71 5.76 -16.06
N ILE A 153 -25.84 6.76 -16.15
CA ILE A 153 -24.75 6.97 -15.18
C ILE A 153 -25.34 7.36 -13.83
N GLN A 154 -26.36 8.23 -13.82
CA GLN A 154 -27.04 8.62 -12.58
C GLN A 154 -27.74 7.44 -11.89
N LEU A 155 -28.37 6.56 -12.66
CA LEU A 155 -28.98 5.33 -12.14
C LEU A 155 -27.91 4.38 -11.57
N ALA A 156 -26.76 4.24 -12.23
CA ALA A 156 -25.63 3.48 -11.73
C ALA A 156 -25.06 4.06 -10.41
N MET A 157 -24.95 5.38 -10.33
CA MET A 157 -24.56 6.12 -9.12
C MET A 157 -25.55 5.90 -7.97
N GLU A 158 -26.85 5.98 -8.24
CA GLU A 158 -27.91 5.73 -7.26
C GLU A 158 -27.81 4.30 -6.69
N ARG A 159 -27.76 3.29 -7.57
CA ARG A 159 -27.71 1.87 -7.19
C ARG A 159 -26.43 1.48 -6.46
N SER A 160 -25.31 2.13 -6.79
CA SER A 160 -24.03 1.90 -6.10
C SER A 160 -23.94 2.61 -4.75
N GLY A 161 -24.81 3.60 -4.50
CA GLY A 161 -24.78 4.44 -3.30
C GLY A 161 -23.73 5.55 -3.34
N ILE A 162 -23.25 5.93 -4.53
CA ILE A 162 -22.16 6.89 -4.74
C ILE A 162 -22.73 8.17 -5.37
N SER A 163 -22.84 9.23 -4.57
CA SER A 163 -23.39 10.52 -5.00
C SER A 163 -22.34 11.55 -5.42
N ASP A 164 -21.08 11.36 -5.02
CA ASP A 164 -19.97 12.23 -5.37
C ASP A 164 -19.55 12.00 -6.83
N LYS A 165 -19.76 13.00 -7.69
CA LYS A 165 -19.43 12.93 -9.12
C LYS A 165 -17.93 12.90 -9.37
N ASP A 166 -17.16 13.57 -8.52
CA ASP A 166 -15.69 13.53 -8.58
C ASP A 166 -15.17 12.14 -8.24
N ALA A 167 -16.03 11.25 -7.72
CA ALA A 167 -15.75 9.86 -7.45
C ALA A 167 -16.14 8.88 -8.58
N VAL A 168 -16.60 9.36 -9.74
CA VAL A 168 -17.06 8.48 -10.81
C VAL A 168 -16.20 8.64 -12.05
N ILE A 169 -15.87 7.52 -12.69
CA ILE A 169 -15.31 7.44 -14.04
C ILE A 169 -16.35 6.77 -14.93
N SER A 170 -16.58 7.30 -16.13
CA SER A 170 -17.40 6.68 -17.16
C SER A 170 -16.55 6.37 -18.38
N VAL A 171 -16.58 5.11 -18.82
CA VAL A 171 -15.76 4.55 -19.89
C VAL A 171 -16.68 4.08 -21.02
N GLY A 172 -16.44 4.52 -22.25
CA GLY A 172 -17.24 4.12 -23.41
C GLY A 172 -16.52 4.34 -24.75
N ASP A 173 -17.01 3.70 -25.81
CA ASP A 173 -16.38 3.69 -27.14
C ASP A 173 -17.10 4.58 -28.17
N THR A 174 -18.23 5.21 -27.80
CA THR A 174 -19.01 6.06 -28.71
C THR A 174 -19.02 7.52 -28.28
N GLU A 175 -19.39 8.42 -29.21
CA GLU A 175 -19.63 9.84 -28.92
C GLU A 175 -20.68 10.02 -27.82
N ALA A 176 -21.74 9.21 -27.87
CA ALA A 176 -22.85 9.29 -26.92
C ALA A 176 -22.40 9.00 -25.47
N ASP A 177 -21.37 8.16 -25.28
CA ASP A 177 -20.80 7.85 -23.96
C ASP A 177 -20.05 9.02 -23.37
N VAL A 178 -19.17 9.64 -24.15
CA VAL A 178 -18.39 10.81 -23.72
C VAL A 178 -19.31 11.97 -23.39
N VAL A 179 -20.28 12.26 -24.25
CA VAL A 179 -21.26 13.34 -24.01
C VAL A 179 -22.14 13.03 -22.78
N SER A 180 -22.55 11.77 -22.59
CA SER A 180 -23.29 11.34 -21.39
C SER A 180 -22.46 11.55 -20.11
N ALA A 181 -21.18 11.20 -20.11
CA ALA A 181 -20.26 11.39 -18.99
C ALA A 181 -20.07 12.88 -18.65
N GLN A 182 -19.86 13.73 -19.67
CA GLN A 182 -19.74 15.17 -19.52
C GLN A 182 -21.03 15.79 -18.93
N ARG A 183 -22.20 15.37 -19.40
CA ARG A 183 -23.51 15.81 -18.87
C ARG A 183 -23.77 15.33 -17.45
N ALA A 184 -23.28 14.14 -17.10
CA ALA A 184 -23.32 13.64 -15.73
C ALA A 184 -22.37 14.45 -14.81
N GLY A 185 -21.33 15.05 -15.38
CA GLY A 185 -20.29 15.79 -14.68
C GLY A 185 -19.28 14.86 -14.00
N VAL A 186 -19.03 13.69 -14.61
CA VAL A 186 -18.07 12.68 -14.14
C VAL A 186 -16.86 12.65 -15.08
N THR A 187 -15.77 11.99 -14.67
CA THR A 187 -14.59 11.86 -15.56
C THR A 187 -14.94 10.96 -16.75
N SER A 188 -14.74 11.49 -17.96
CA SER A 188 -15.02 10.84 -19.23
C SER A 188 -13.77 10.12 -19.77
N VAL A 189 -13.92 8.86 -20.16
CA VAL A 189 -12.85 8.05 -20.75
C VAL A 189 -13.35 7.45 -22.06
N GLY A 190 -12.72 7.85 -23.17
CA GLY A 190 -12.95 7.24 -24.48
C GLY A 190 -12.06 6.02 -24.67
N VAL A 191 -12.60 4.93 -25.22
CA VAL A 191 -11.81 3.75 -25.62
C VAL A 191 -11.91 3.51 -27.13
N MET A 192 -10.77 3.25 -27.77
CA MET A 192 -10.70 3.06 -29.23
C MET A 192 -10.97 1.61 -29.68
N SER A 193 -11.53 0.79 -28.80
CA SER A 193 -11.95 -0.58 -29.13
C SER A 193 -13.23 -0.64 -29.98
N GLY A 194 -13.97 0.48 -30.07
CA GLY A 194 -15.13 0.65 -30.93
C GLY A 194 -14.80 1.28 -32.29
N HIS A 195 -15.65 2.20 -32.75
CA HIS A 195 -15.57 2.78 -34.09
C HIS A 195 -14.87 4.15 -34.18
N LEU A 196 -14.62 4.79 -33.03
CA LEU A 196 -13.97 6.12 -32.98
C LEU A 196 -12.46 6.00 -32.81
N ASP A 197 -11.74 6.91 -33.47
CA ASP A 197 -10.29 7.04 -33.30
C ASP A 197 -9.90 8.09 -32.25
N ARG A 198 -8.59 8.26 -32.05
CA ARG A 198 -8.06 9.20 -31.06
C ARG A 198 -8.48 10.64 -31.35
N GLN A 199 -8.48 11.04 -32.62
CA GLN A 199 -8.81 12.42 -33.01
C GLN A 199 -10.29 12.69 -32.74
N ASP A 200 -11.16 11.73 -33.00
CA ASP A 200 -12.58 11.85 -32.70
C ASP A 200 -12.81 12.12 -31.19
N PHE A 201 -12.16 11.35 -30.31
CA PHE A 201 -12.28 11.56 -28.86
C PHE A 201 -11.65 12.85 -28.35
N GLU A 202 -10.56 13.31 -28.99
CA GLU A 202 -9.94 14.61 -28.69
C GLU A 202 -10.89 15.77 -29.08
N ASP A 203 -11.53 15.68 -30.24
CA ASP A 203 -12.48 16.69 -30.73
C ASP A 203 -13.74 16.76 -29.85
N LEU A 204 -14.14 15.63 -29.27
CA LEU A 204 -15.23 15.54 -28.28
C LEU A 204 -14.83 16.05 -26.89
N GLY A 205 -13.54 16.22 -26.62
CA GLY A 205 -13.02 16.66 -25.32
C GLY A 205 -13.16 15.61 -24.22
N ALA A 206 -12.86 14.33 -24.52
CA ALA A 206 -12.74 13.30 -23.48
C ALA A 206 -11.58 13.61 -22.52
N ASP A 207 -11.75 13.34 -21.21
CA ASP A 207 -10.71 13.62 -20.21
C ASP A 207 -9.51 12.68 -20.34
N VAL A 208 -9.76 11.42 -20.73
CA VAL A 208 -8.74 10.38 -20.98
C VAL A 208 -9.13 9.56 -22.20
N ILE A 209 -8.13 9.10 -22.96
CA ILE A 209 -8.31 8.27 -24.15
C ILE A 209 -7.40 7.04 -24.05
N LEU A 210 -7.98 5.84 -24.14
CA LEU A 210 -7.30 4.56 -24.04
C LEU A 210 -7.46 3.75 -25.33
N GLU A 211 -6.53 2.82 -25.61
CA GLU A 211 -6.71 1.88 -26.72
C GLU A 211 -7.87 0.91 -26.47
N SER A 212 -8.05 0.50 -25.20
CA SER A 212 -9.10 -0.41 -24.76
C SER A 212 -9.38 -0.23 -23.27
N ALA A 213 -10.56 -0.66 -22.80
CA ALA A 213 -10.87 -0.79 -21.38
C ALA A 213 -9.85 -1.68 -20.62
N ALA A 214 -9.15 -2.60 -21.30
CA ALA A 214 -8.08 -3.39 -20.71
C ALA A 214 -6.91 -2.54 -20.18
N GLU A 215 -6.63 -1.40 -20.81
CA GLU A 215 -5.54 -0.50 -20.41
C GLU A 215 -5.85 0.29 -19.14
N PHE A 216 -7.07 0.17 -18.60
CA PHE A 216 -7.43 0.81 -17.34
C PHE A 216 -6.41 0.45 -16.23
N THR A 217 -5.93 -0.80 -16.24
CA THR A 217 -4.85 -1.35 -15.38
C THR A 217 -3.52 -0.60 -15.44
N ASN A 218 -3.21 -0.03 -16.59
CA ASN A 218 -1.90 0.53 -16.91
C ASN A 218 -1.88 2.06 -16.85
N THR A 219 -2.96 2.68 -16.36
CA THR A 219 -3.12 4.13 -16.33
C THR A 219 -3.08 4.70 -14.92
N ASN A 220 -2.73 5.99 -14.81
CA ASN A 220 -2.81 6.72 -13.55
C ASN A 220 -4.24 6.85 -12.99
N LEU A 221 -5.28 6.43 -13.73
CA LEU A 221 -6.67 6.43 -13.25
C LEU A 221 -6.88 5.45 -12.07
N LEU A 222 -6.18 4.31 -12.05
CA LEU A 222 -6.17 3.40 -10.90
C LEU A 222 -5.43 3.96 -9.68
N SER A 223 -4.38 4.76 -9.90
CA SER A 223 -3.68 5.43 -8.79
C SER A 223 -4.57 6.46 -8.06
N HIS A 224 -5.63 6.95 -8.71
CA HIS A 224 -6.66 7.81 -8.11
C HIS A 224 -7.82 7.04 -7.44
N LEU A 225 -7.84 5.71 -7.60
CA LEU A 225 -8.80 4.79 -6.98
C LEU A 225 -8.27 4.19 -5.67
N MET A 226 -6.94 4.05 -5.53
CA MET A 226 -6.32 3.40 -4.37
C MET A 226 -5.68 4.40 -3.40
N VAL A 227 -6.09 4.35 -2.13
CA VAL A 227 -5.56 5.19 -1.06
C VAL A 227 -5.02 4.34 0.09
N ALA A 228 -4.00 4.88 0.76
CA ALA A 228 -3.56 4.40 2.05
C ALA A 228 -4.27 5.18 3.16
N THR A 229 -4.96 4.48 4.05
CA THR A 229 -5.30 5.06 5.36
C THR A 229 -4.03 5.20 6.20
N ALA A 230 -3.73 6.40 6.69
CA ALA A 230 -2.56 6.70 7.50
C ALA A 230 -2.93 7.50 8.75
N GLN A 231 -2.27 7.19 9.88
CA GLN A 231 -2.37 7.98 11.10
C GLN A 231 -1.35 9.12 11.03
N VAL A 232 -1.79 10.28 10.54
CA VAL A 232 -0.96 11.49 10.38
C VAL A 232 -0.75 12.16 11.74
N TRP A 233 0.51 12.42 12.06
CA TRP A 233 0.92 13.20 13.23
C TRP A 233 1.10 14.67 12.86
N ASN A 234 0.46 15.54 13.62
CA ASN A 234 0.47 17.00 13.42
C ASN A 234 1.31 17.75 14.46
N GLY A 235 2.04 17.03 15.34
CA GLY A 235 2.84 17.61 16.41
C GLY A 235 2.23 17.38 17.79
N GLY A 236 3.09 17.17 18.81
CA GLY A 236 2.64 16.89 20.17
C GLY A 236 1.72 15.68 20.22
N SER A 237 0.55 15.81 20.83
CA SER A 237 -0.50 14.77 20.89
C SER A 237 -1.55 14.87 19.78
N ALA A 238 -1.32 15.68 18.73
CA ALA A 238 -2.29 15.87 17.66
C ALA A 238 -2.11 14.83 16.55
N PHE A 239 -3.19 14.10 16.27
CA PHE A 239 -3.22 13.02 15.29
C PHE A 239 -4.53 13.05 14.50
N GLU A 240 -4.48 12.65 13.23
CA GLU A 240 -5.63 12.59 12.33
C GLU A 240 -5.50 11.35 11.42
N LEU A 241 -6.55 10.54 11.31
CA LEU A 241 -6.62 9.50 10.29
C LEU A 241 -6.93 10.16 8.95
N LYS A 242 -6.12 9.87 7.94
CA LYS A 242 -6.24 10.49 6.63
C LYS A 242 -5.97 9.48 5.52
N GLU A 243 -6.76 9.56 4.46
CA GLU A 243 -6.49 8.86 3.20
C GLU A 243 -5.40 9.61 2.41
N LEU A 244 -4.37 8.88 1.98
CA LEU A 244 -3.26 9.37 1.17
C LEU A 244 -3.26 8.61 -0.16
N ALA A 245 -3.17 9.33 -1.28
CA ALA A 245 -3.05 8.69 -2.58
C ALA A 245 -1.76 7.85 -2.68
N PHE A 246 -1.83 6.72 -3.37
CA PHE A 246 -0.63 5.97 -3.72
C PHE A 246 0.28 6.81 -4.63
N PRO A 247 1.61 6.74 -4.45
CA PRO A 247 2.53 7.45 -5.33
C PRO A 247 2.69 6.72 -6.67
N GLU A 248 3.06 7.48 -7.69
CA GLU A 248 3.61 6.91 -8.91
C GLU A 248 5.02 6.34 -8.61
N LEU A 249 5.18 5.03 -8.77
CA LEU A 249 6.45 4.35 -8.49
C LEU A 249 7.47 4.60 -9.61
N LYS A 250 8.71 4.89 -9.24
CA LYS A 250 9.87 4.91 -10.16
C LYS A 250 10.59 3.57 -10.18
N ASP A 251 11.55 3.43 -11.09
CA ASP A 251 12.39 2.24 -11.18
C ASP A 251 13.09 1.93 -9.84
N GLY A 252 13.00 0.67 -9.41
CA GLY A 252 13.53 0.21 -8.13
C GLY A 252 12.65 0.53 -6.91
N GLU A 253 11.53 1.23 -7.07
CA GLU A 253 10.59 1.53 -5.99
C GLU A 253 9.50 0.46 -5.87
N LEU A 254 8.89 0.39 -4.68
CA LEU A 254 7.82 -0.54 -4.37
C LEU A 254 6.68 0.16 -3.64
N LEU A 255 5.47 -0.35 -3.81
CA LEU A 255 4.36 -0.13 -2.90
C LEU A 255 4.10 -1.43 -2.16
N VAL A 256 4.06 -1.37 -0.84
CA VAL A 256 3.82 -2.54 0.01
C VAL A 256 2.67 -2.26 0.98
N ARG A 257 1.88 -3.28 1.28
CA ARG A 257 0.79 -3.27 2.25
C ARG A 257 1.34 -3.73 3.59
N LEU A 258 1.16 -2.93 4.63
CA LEU A 258 1.64 -3.26 5.97
C LEU A 258 0.70 -4.29 6.61
N THR A 259 1.26 -5.40 7.07
CA THR A 259 0.51 -6.42 7.84
C THR A 259 0.68 -6.20 9.34
N GLY A 260 1.78 -5.56 9.75
CA GLY A 260 2.02 -5.16 11.12
C GLY A 260 3.11 -4.10 11.24
N ALA A 261 2.99 -3.23 12.24
CA ALA A 261 3.99 -2.24 12.61
C ALA A 261 4.15 -2.18 14.12
N THR A 262 5.36 -1.97 14.64
CA THR A 262 5.59 -1.89 16.09
C THR A 262 5.92 -0.49 16.56
N VAL A 263 5.43 -0.13 17.75
CA VAL A 263 5.70 1.19 18.35
C VAL A 263 7.08 1.24 18.99
N CYS A 264 7.98 2.00 18.37
CA CYS A 264 9.33 2.21 18.89
C CYS A 264 9.39 3.32 19.95
N GLY A 265 10.36 3.22 20.87
CA GLY A 265 10.60 4.25 21.89
C GLY A 265 10.91 5.63 21.31
N SER A 266 11.55 5.70 20.14
CA SER A 266 11.87 6.98 19.50
C SER A 266 10.64 7.73 18.98
N ASP A 267 9.58 7.01 18.60
CA ASP A 267 8.33 7.64 18.15
C ASP A 267 7.65 8.32 19.33
N ARG A 268 7.68 7.68 20.52
CA ARG A 268 7.23 8.29 21.77
C ARG A 268 8.05 9.53 22.14
N HIS A 269 9.37 9.45 22.01
CA HIS A 269 10.24 10.62 22.24
C HIS A 269 9.91 11.78 21.29
N THR A 270 9.50 11.47 20.06
CA THR A 270 9.06 12.47 19.08
C THR A 270 7.73 13.12 19.50
N VAL A 271 6.73 12.31 19.84
CA VAL A 271 5.40 12.77 20.31
C VAL A 271 5.49 13.58 21.60
N GLN A 272 6.39 13.20 22.52
CA GLN A 272 6.63 13.89 23.78
C GLN A 272 7.54 15.14 23.65
N GLY A 273 7.99 15.49 22.44
CA GLY A 273 8.83 16.66 22.19
C GLY A 273 10.29 16.52 22.66
N ARG A 274 10.75 15.31 23.00
CA ARG A 274 12.16 15.04 23.35
C ARG A 274 13.05 14.87 22.12
N ARG A 275 12.46 14.61 20.96
CA ARG A 275 13.14 14.49 19.67
C ARG A 275 12.38 15.30 18.62
N ALA A 276 13.11 16.07 17.81
CA ALA A 276 12.53 16.79 16.68
C ALA A 276 12.27 15.85 15.50
N SER A 277 11.13 16.05 14.82
CA SER A 277 10.77 15.37 13.57
C SER A 277 9.89 16.31 12.74
N PRO A 278 9.88 16.19 11.40
CA PRO A 278 8.97 16.96 10.56
C PRO A 278 7.50 16.71 10.90
N SER A 279 6.68 17.76 10.79
CA SER A 279 5.23 17.72 10.98
C SER A 279 4.55 18.65 9.95
N PRO A 280 3.43 18.24 9.30
CA PRO A 280 2.78 16.94 9.44
C PRO A 280 3.61 15.79 8.84
N SER A 281 3.46 14.58 9.37
CA SER A 281 4.13 13.36 8.89
C SER A 281 3.37 12.08 9.26
N VAL A 282 3.66 10.98 8.56
CA VAL A 282 3.28 9.63 9.01
C VAL A 282 4.48 9.08 9.79
N LEU A 283 4.30 8.80 11.09
CA LEU A 283 5.37 8.23 11.93
C LEU A 283 5.47 6.70 11.75
N GLY A 284 6.38 6.08 12.49
CA GLY A 284 6.59 4.62 12.50
C GLY A 284 7.65 4.19 11.51
N HIS A 285 8.57 3.34 11.97
CA HIS A 285 9.71 2.86 11.17
C HIS A 285 10.04 1.37 11.38
N GLU A 286 9.23 0.68 12.17
CA GLU A 286 9.27 -0.77 12.37
C GLU A 286 8.03 -1.35 11.69
N GLY A 287 8.20 -2.32 10.79
CA GLY A 287 7.06 -2.90 10.07
C GLY A 287 7.42 -4.10 9.18
N VAL A 288 6.40 -4.94 9.01
CA VAL A 288 6.38 -6.07 8.09
C VAL A 288 5.23 -5.89 7.11
N SER A 289 5.46 -6.32 5.88
CA SER A 289 4.59 -5.96 4.76
C SER A 289 4.54 -7.04 3.70
N GLU A 290 3.54 -6.94 2.84
CA GLU A 290 3.38 -7.73 1.61
C GLU A 290 3.54 -6.81 0.40
N VAL A 291 4.30 -7.26 -0.61
CA VAL A 291 4.49 -6.48 -1.84
C VAL A 291 3.18 -6.41 -2.63
N VAL A 292 2.73 -5.19 -2.94
CA VAL A 292 1.55 -4.96 -3.80
C VAL A 292 2.01 -4.74 -5.23
N VAL A 293 2.91 -3.78 -5.43
CA VAL A 293 3.50 -3.46 -6.73
C VAL A 293 5.01 -3.32 -6.56
N SER A 294 5.78 -3.93 -7.47
CA SER A 294 7.23 -3.85 -7.49
C SER A 294 7.75 -3.38 -8.85
N LYS A 295 8.53 -2.30 -8.86
CA LYS A 295 9.40 -1.93 -9.99
C LYS A 295 10.86 -2.32 -9.73
N ARG A 296 11.09 -3.28 -8.81
CA ARG A 296 12.41 -3.77 -8.42
C ARG A 296 12.56 -5.24 -8.79
N ALA A 297 13.69 -5.58 -9.41
CA ALA A 297 14.02 -6.97 -9.70
C ALA A 297 14.19 -7.81 -8.42
N GLY A 298 13.72 -9.06 -8.45
CA GLY A 298 13.87 -10.03 -7.37
C GLY A 298 12.87 -9.89 -6.21
N LEU A 299 11.86 -9.02 -6.35
CA LEU A 299 10.73 -8.93 -5.42
C LEU A 299 9.42 -9.00 -6.18
N GLU A 300 8.57 -9.95 -5.81
CA GLU A 300 7.31 -10.27 -6.51
C GLU A 300 6.10 -9.85 -5.68
N THR A 301 4.98 -9.53 -6.34
CA THR A 301 3.70 -9.28 -5.67
C THR A 301 3.31 -10.47 -4.78
N GLY A 302 2.77 -10.18 -3.59
CA GLY A 302 2.43 -11.17 -2.58
C GLY A 302 3.59 -11.57 -1.65
N GLN A 303 4.82 -11.12 -1.93
CA GLN A 303 5.97 -11.50 -1.12
C GLN A 303 5.98 -10.76 0.22
N ARG A 304 6.15 -11.50 1.32
CA ARG A 304 6.31 -10.93 2.66
C ARG A 304 7.73 -10.42 2.86
N VAL A 305 7.86 -9.14 3.22
CA VAL A 305 9.15 -8.43 3.31
C VAL A 305 9.24 -7.50 4.52
N VAL A 306 10.47 -7.29 4.96
CA VAL A 306 10.88 -6.19 5.86
C VAL A 306 11.82 -5.23 5.11
N PHE A 307 11.94 -4.00 5.57
CA PHE A 307 12.68 -2.97 4.85
C PHE A 307 13.50 -2.09 5.79
N SER A 308 14.62 -1.56 5.28
CA SER A 308 15.51 -0.71 6.06
C SER A 308 14.88 0.65 6.35
N VAL A 309 15.16 1.18 7.55
CA VAL A 309 14.77 2.54 7.95
C VAL A 309 15.44 3.62 7.09
N VAL A 310 16.58 3.34 6.45
CA VAL A 310 17.32 4.33 5.63
C VAL A 310 17.17 4.06 4.14
N SER A 311 16.93 5.13 3.38
CA SER A 311 17.17 5.20 1.94
C SER A 311 18.44 6.01 1.70
N SER A 312 19.39 5.44 0.97
CA SER A 312 20.68 6.08 0.69
C SER A 312 20.91 6.25 -0.82
N CYS A 313 21.69 7.26 -1.21
CA CYS A 313 21.97 7.51 -2.63
C CYS A 313 23.00 6.55 -3.25
N GLY A 314 23.74 5.78 -2.44
CA GLY A 314 24.79 4.86 -2.91
C GLY A 314 26.07 5.52 -3.44
N GLU A 315 26.02 6.79 -3.87
CA GLU A 315 27.12 7.43 -4.58
C GLU A 315 27.89 8.48 -3.78
N CYS A 316 27.34 9.06 -2.70
CA CYS A 316 28.04 10.14 -1.98
C CYS A 316 29.30 9.63 -1.25
N ALA A 317 30.17 10.55 -0.82
CA ALA A 317 31.42 10.19 -0.13
C ALA A 317 31.23 9.25 1.08
N ARG A 318 30.15 9.45 1.85
CA ARG A 318 29.82 8.58 2.99
C ARG A 318 29.33 7.20 2.54
N CYS A 319 28.54 7.12 1.48
CA CYS A 319 28.11 5.83 0.93
C CYS A 319 29.29 5.02 0.39
N ARG A 320 30.18 5.68 -0.37
CA ARG A 320 31.41 5.04 -0.90
C ARG A 320 32.37 4.58 0.20
N SER A 321 32.32 5.18 1.39
CA SER A 321 33.10 4.76 2.56
C SER A 321 32.37 3.74 3.45
N GLY A 322 31.24 3.19 3.03
CA GLY A 322 30.48 2.20 3.82
C GLY A 322 29.63 2.77 4.96
N LEU A 323 29.36 4.08 4.96
CA LEU A 323 28.53 4.78 5.94
C LEU A 323 27.18 5.18 5.32
N THR A 324 26.46 4.21 4.72
CA THR A 324 25.22 4.51 3.98
C THR A 324 24.11 5.00 4.91
N ALA A 325 24.09 4.53 6.17
CA ALA A 325 23.18 5.02 7.21
C ALA A 325 23.34 6.52 7.53
N LYS A 326 24.46 7.11 7.13
CA LYS A 326 24.81 8.52 7.30
C LYS A 326 24.90 9.26 5.98
N CYS A 327 24.31 8.74 4.90
CA CYS A 327 24.27 9.38 3.58
C CYS A 327 23.99 10.90 3.66
N LEU A 328 24.61 11.68 2.77
CA LEU A 328 24.43 13.15 2.72
C LEU A 328 23.00 13.57 2.32
N SER A 329 22.29 12.71 1.59
CA SER A 329 20.90 12.86 1.19
C SER A 329 20.03 11.75 1.77
N VAL A 330 20.36 11.27 2.98
CA VAL A 330 19.62 10.19 3.62
C VAL A 330 18.16 10.59 3.81
N GLN A 331 17.25 9.70 3.41
CA GLN A 331 15.84 9.78 3.77
C GLN A 331 15.51 8.64 4.71
N LYS A 332 14.52 8.83 5.58
CA LYS A 332 14.22 7.86 6.63
C LYS A 332 12.73 7.58 6.76
N VAL A 333 12.40 6.30 6.80
CA VAL A 333 11.06 5.80 7.12
C VAL A 333 10.57 6.44 8.42
N GLY A 334 9.33 6.94 8.44
CA GLY A 334 8.70 7.54 9.61
C GLY A 334 9.27 8.90 10.04
N HIS A 335 10.12 9.51 9.23
CA HIS A 335 10.84 10.74 9.56
C HIS A 335 10.80 11.81 8.46
N GLU A 336 9.97 11.63 7.43
CA GLU A 336 9.78 12.60 6.35
C GLU A 336 8.49 13.41 6.53
N SER A 337 8.48 14.62 5.98
CA SER A 337 7.27 15.44 5.98
C SER A 337 6.25 14.94 4.95
N LEU A 338 4.97 15.00 5.32
CA LEU A 338 3.85 14.81 4.40
C LEU A 338 3.83 15.84 3.26
N ARG A 339 4.49 16.99 3.45
CA ARG A 339 4.64 18.04 2.43
C ARG A 339 5.89 17.87 1.56
N GLY A 340 6.69 16.83 1.83
CA GLY A 340 7.91 16.52 1.10
C GLY A 340 7.65 15.64 -0.12
N SER A 341 8.73 15.10 -0.68
CA SER A 341 8.69 14.20 -1.83
C SER A 341 8.33 12.76 -1.50
N TRP A 342 8.18 12.41 -0.21
CA TRP A 342 7.87 11.05 0.24
C TRP A 342 6.80 11.06 1.35
N PRO A 343 5.53 11.36 1.01
CA PRO A 343 4.46 11.52 2.00
C PRO A 343 4.09 10.20 2.71
N LEU A 344 4.07 9.09 1.96
CA LEU A 344 3.72 7.76 2.44
C LEU A 344 4.98 7.00 2.91
N SER A 345 5.70 7.59 3.86
CA SER A 345 7.02 7.13 4.33
C SER A 345 7.01 6.43 5.67
N GLY A 346 5.91 6.45 6.42
CA GLY A 346 5.82 5.88 7.77
C GLY A 346 5.03 4.57 7.82
N THR A 347 5.28 3.76 8.85
CA THR A 347 4.62 2.46 9.04
C THR A 347 3.28 2.53 9.77
N TYR A 348 2.88 3.69 10.26
CA TYR A 348 1.53 3.90 10.79
C TYR A 348 0.53 4.25 9.68
N ALA A 349 0.46 3.35 8.69
CA ALA A 349 -0.44 3.40 7.54
C ALA A 349 -0.76 1.99 7.06
N THR A 350 -1.79 1.84 6.22
CA THR A 350 -2.12 0.57 5.54
C THR A 350 -1.09 0.20 4.47
N HIS A 351 -0.45 1.19 3.87
CA HIS A 351 0.58 1.01 2.84
C HIS A 351 1.76 1.95 3.07
N ILE A 352 2.92 1.55 2.57
CA ILE A 352 4.13 2.37 2.56
C ILE A 352 4.79 2.32 1.18
N HIS A 353 5.28 3.47 0.73
CA HIS A 353 6.10 3.59 -0.46
C HIS A 353 7.56 3.34 -0.09
N LEU A 354 8.22 2.38 -0.72
CA LEU A 354 9.63 2.09 -0.50
C LEU A 354 10.48 2.61 -1.66
N LEU A 355 11.48 3.44 -1.33
CA LEU A 355 12.37 4.07 -2.29
C LEU A 355 13.44 3.09 -2.80
N ALA A 356 13.96 3.35 -4.01
CA ALA A 356 15.00 2.54 -4.64
C ALA A 356 16.27 2.35 -3.79
N GLY A 357 16.63 3.36 -2.99
CA GLY A 357 17.79 3.35 -2.11
C GLY A 357 17.64 2.54 -0.81
N GLN A 358 16.47 1.95 -0.55
CA GLN A 358 16.22 1.12 0.65
C GLN A 358 16.52 -0.35 0.40
N THR A 359 17.15 -1.00 1.38
CA THR A 359 17.25 -2.47 1.41
C THR A 359 15.89 -3.06 1.80
N VAL A 360 15.44 -4.07 1.06
CA VAL A 360 14.20 -4.81 1.31
C VAL A 360 14.55 -6.30 1.28
N ILE A 361 14.14 -7.05 2.30
CA ILE A 361 14.52 -8.45 2.48
C ILE A 361 13.26 -9.28 2.74
N PRO A 362 13.07 -10.40 2.01
CA PRO A 362 12.01 -11.35 2.30
C PRO A 362 12.14 -11.94 3.71
N VAL A 363 11.02 -12.25 4.33
CA VAL A 363 10.99 -12.88 5.65
C VAL A 363 10.01 -14.06 5.64
N ALA A 364 10.40 -15.18 6.26
CA ALA A 364 9.58 -16.39 6.31
C ALA A 364 8.21 -16.15 6.94
N GLN A 365 7.17 -16.84 6.45
CA GLN A 365 5.77 -16.62 6.87
C GLN A 365 5.53 -17.00 8.34
N GLU A 366 6.35 -17.92 8.87
CA GLU A 366 6.25 -18.44 10.21
C GLU A 366 6.78 -17.46 11.27
N VAL A 367 7.56 -16.44 10.86
CA VAL A 367 8.10 -15.44 11.79
C VAL A 367 6.97 -14.51 12.25
N PRO A 368 6.70 -14.40 13.56
CA PRO A 368 5.66 -13.51 14.09
C PRO A 368 5.83 -12.07 13.62
N ASP A 369 4.72 -11.37 13.35
CA ASP A 369 4.74 -9.99 12.82
C ASP A 369 5.50 -9.02 13.73
N VAL A 370 5.42 -9.21 15.05
CA VAL A 370 6.20 -8.44 16.03
C VAL A 370 7.69 -8.62 15.79
N ALA A 371 8.15 -9.86 15.65
CA ALA A 371 9.56 -10.20 15.45
C ALA A 371 10.07 -9.64 14.11
N ALA A 372 9.29 -9.83 13.04
CA ALA A 372 9.60 -9.29 11.72
C ALA A 372 9.65 -7.75 11.73
N SER A 373 8.69 -7.09 12.36
CA SER A 373 8.63 -5.62 12.43
C SER A 373 9.84 -5.01 13.13
N VAL A 374 10.31 -5.62 14.22
CA VAL A 374 11.49 -5.11 14.96
C VAL A 374 12.82 -5.43 14.28
N ALA A 375 12.83 -6.30 13.26
CA ALA A 375 14.03 -6.67 12.53
C ALA A 375 14.72 -5.44 11.92
N SER A 376 13.92 -4.53 11.36
CA SER A 376 14.38 -3.29 10.73
C SER A 376 14.75 -2.16 11.70
N CYS A 377 14.74 -2.40 13.00
CA CYS A 377 15.17 -1.40 13.98
C CYS A 377 16.00 -2.04 15.07
N ALA A 378 15.34 -2.58 16.11
CA ALA A 378 16.02 -3.09 17.29
C ALA A 378 17.05 -4.17 16.93
N VAL A 379 16.66 -5.16 16.11
CA VAL A 379 17.54 -6.29 15.80
C VAL A 379 18.71 -5.87 14.92
N ALA A 380 18.47 -5.17 13.81
CA ALA A 380 19.54 -4.69 12.94
C ALA A 380 20.50 -3.71 13.64
N THR A 381 20.00 -2.90 14.58
CA THR A 381 20.86 -2.04 15.42
C THR A 381 21.75 -2.88 16.34
N VAL A 382 21.22 -3.95 16.93
CA VAL A 382 22.03 -4.87 17.74
C VAL A 382 23.08 -5.58 16.90
N MET A 383 22.72 -6.07 15.70
CA MET A 383 23.71 -6.66 14.78
C MET A 383 24.85 -5.66 14.48
N SER A 384 24.51 -4.39 14.27
CA SER A 384 25.49 -3.32 14.08
C SER A 384 26.34 -3.00 15.30
N ALA A 385 25.74 -3.05 16.50
CA ALA A 385 26.47 -2.88 17.74
C ALA A 385 27.50 -4.00 17.92
N PHE A 386 27.08 -5.25 17.73
CA PHE A 386 27.94 -6.42 17.89
C PHE A 386 29.00 -6.55 16.80
N GLU A 387 28.79 -6.01 15.60
CA GLU A 387 29.86 -5.88 14.60
C GLU A 387 30.89 -4.81 14.99
N SER A 388 30.45 -3.75 15.68
CA SER A 388 31.34 -2.69 16.16
C SER A 388 32.12 -3.06 17.43
N ALA A 389 31.69 -4.13 18.11
CA ALA A 389 32.48 -4.80 19.13
C ALA A 389 33.44 -5.79 18.47
N ASP A 390 34.68 -5.86 18.96
CA ASP A 390 35.60 -6.96 18.62
C ASP A 390 35.01 -8.33 19.05
N GLU A 391 35.74 -9.42 18.79
CA GLU A 391 35.32 -10.77 19.18
C GLU A 391 34.95 -10.87 20.68
N ILE A 392 33.77 -11.44 20.94
CA ILE A 392 33.18 -11.56 22.27
C ILE A 392 33.17 -12.99 22.82
N GLU A 393 33.56 -13.99 22.02
CA GLU A 393 33.57 -15.39 22.43
C GLU A 393 34.43 -15.58 23.69
N GLY A 394 33.86 -16.25 24.71
CA GLY A 394 34.52 -16.50 25.99
C GLY A 394 34.72 -15.27 26.89
N ARG A 395 34.30 -14.06 26.48
CA ARG A 395 34.49 -12.81 27.24
C ARG A 395 33.29 -12.51 28.15
N THR A 396 33.51 -11.65 29.15
CA THR A 396 32.43 -11.11 29.98
C THR A 396 31.77 -9.94 29.28
N VAL A 397 30.48 -10.06 28.98
CA VAL A 397 29.66 -9.08 28.26
C VAL A 397 28.62 -8.47 29.19
N LEU A 398 28.58 -7.15 29.27
CA LEU A 398 27.54 -6.39 29.96
C LEU A 398 26.59 -5.76 28.95
N ILE A 399 25.30 -6.05 29.09
CA ILE A 399 24.20 -5.40 28.37
C ILE A 399 23.50 -4.43 29.33
N ASN A 400 23.74 -3.13 29.16
CA ASN A 400 23.11 -2.09 29.97
C ASN A 400 21.84 -1.54 29.30
N GLY A 401 20.69 -1.78 29.92
CA GLY A 401 19.35 -1.47 29.45
C GLY A 401 18.68 -2.68 28.79
N ILE A 402 17.72 -3.31 29.48
CA ILE A 402 16.99 -4.50 29.02
C ILE A 402 15.62 -4.09 28.45
N GLY A 403 15.68 -3.15 27.51
CA GLY A 403 14.58 -2.88 26.58
C GLY A 403 14.59 -3.89 25.42
N MET A 404 13.90 -3.56 24.32
CA MET A 404 13.90 -4.41 23.13
C MET A 404 15.30 -4.69 22.56
N LEU A 405 16.17 -3.67 22.49
CA LEU A 405 17.55 -3.86 22.04
C LEU A 405 18.33 -4.76 23.00
N GLY A 406 18.17 -4.55 24.31
CA GLY A 406 18.84 -5.37 25.34
C GLY A 406 18.43 -6.84 25.30
N LEU A 407 17.13 -7.15 25.14
CA LEU A 407 16.67 -8.53 25.01
C LEU A 407 17.28 -9.23 23.79
N VAL A 408 17.31 -8.56 22.64
CA VAL A 408 17.96 -9.11 21.44
C VAL A 408 19.47 -9.26 21.66
N ALA A 409 20.11 -8.30 22.32
CA ALA A 409 21.53 -8.33 22.60
C ALA A 409 21.94 -9.46 23.54
N LEU A 410 21.13 -9.80 24.54
CA LEU A 410 21.37 -10.96 25.40
C LEU A 410 21.38 -12.26 24.58
N SER A 411 20.37 -12.47 23.74
CA SER A 411 20.31 -13.66 22.87
C SER A 411 21.43 -13.67 21.82
N GLU A 412 21.84 -12.52 21.29
CA GLU A 412 22.97 -12.43 20.35
C GLU A 412 24.32 -12.70 21.04
N ALA A 413 24.51 -12.25 22.29
CA ALA A 413 25.69 -12.58 23.09
C ALA A 413 25.79 -14.09 23.36
N GLU A 414 24.65 -14.74 23.65
CA GLU A 414 24.57 -16.19 23.81
C GLU A 414 24.92 -16.91 22.50
N LYS A 415 24.32 -16.50 21.36
CA LYS A 415 24.61 -17.05 20.01
C LYS A 415 26.10 -16.97 19.68
N ARG A 416 26.76 -15.89 20.06
CA ARG A 416 28.21 -15.67 19.87
C ARG A 416 29.09 -16.27 20.96
N ARG A 417 28.52 -17.06 21.88
CA ARG A 417 29.24 -17.81 22.91
C ARG A 417 30.06 -16.91 23.83
N ALA A 418 29.49 -15.78 24.25
CA ALA A 418 30.05 -15.00 25.35
C ALA A 418 30.28 -15.89 26.58
N GLY A 419 31.38 -15.67 27.30
CA GLY A 419 31.76 -16.52 28.43
C GLY A 419 30.93 -16.25 29.69
N ARG A 420 30.49 -15.01 29.86
CA ARG A 420 29.54 -14.59 30.90
C ARG A 420 28.72 -13.40 30.41
N ILE A 421 27.40 -13.47 30.56
CA ILE A 421 26.46 -12.46 30.08
C ILE A 421 25.75 -11.83 31.29
N ILE A 422 25.97 -10.52 31.48
CA ILE A 422 25.37 -9.74 32.56
C ILE A 422 24.37 -8.77 31.93
N GLY A 423 23.10 -8.86 32.33
CA GLY A 423 22.08 -7.88 31.98
C GLY A 423 21.86 -6.89 33.12
N CYS A 424 21.83 -5.60 32.82
CA CYS A 424 21.53 -4.55 33.80
C CYS A 424 20.30 -3.72 33.37
N ASP A 425 19.30 -3.60 34.23
CA ASP A 425 18.20 -2.65 34.07
C ASP A 425 17.74 -2.10 35.42
N ILE A 426 17.61 -0.79 35.55
CA ILE A 426 17.26 -0.13 36.82
C ILE A 426 15.86 -0.50 37.34
N ASN A 427 14.95 -0.93 36.46
CA ASN A 427 13.57 -1.20 36.86
C ASN A 427 13.28 -2.69 37.05
N GLY A 428 14.14 -3.59 36.56
CA GLY A 428 13.94 -5.05 36.61
C GLY A 428 12.70 -5.58 35.86
N ASN A 429 11.84 -4.73 35.30
CA ASN A 429 10.54 -5.12 34.73
C ASN A 429 10.65 -6.15 33.60
N SER A 430 11.74 -6.12 32.83
CA SER A 430 11.99 -7.03 31.72
C SER A 430 12.80 -8.28 32.11
N PHE A 431 13.17 -8.47 33.38
CA PHE A 431 14.04 -9.58 33.80
C PHE A 431 13.43 -10.94 33.48
N HIS A 432 12.12 -11.10 33.67
CA HIS A 432 11.40 -12.32 33.31
C HIS A 432 11.51 -12.71 31.83
N LEU A 433 11.81 -11.76 30.93
CA LEU A 433 12.06 -12.02 29.50
C LEU A 433 13.54 -12.30 29.18
N ALA A 434 14.43 -11.97 30.12
CA ALA A 434 15.89 -12.02 29.96
C ALA A 434 16.54 -13.23 30.65
N GLU A 435 15.86 -13.87 31.59
CA GLU A 435 16.37 -14.99 32.41
C GLU A 435 16.94 -16.14 31.59
N ALA A 436 16.41 -16.40 30.38
CA ALA A 436 16.87 -17.49 29.53
C ALA A 436 18.20 -17.19 28.79
N SER A 437 18.61 -15.92 28.70
CA SER A 437 19.78 -15.49 27.90
C SER A 437 20.83 -14.71 28.69
N ALA A 438 20.65 -14.53 30.00
CA ALA A 438 21.61 -13.87 30.88
C ALA A 438 22.07 -14.83 31.99
N ASP A 439 23.36 -14.83 32.31
CA ASP A 439 23.88 -15.56 33.47
C ASP A 439 23.58 -14.81 34.77
N GLU A 440 23.50 -13.48 34.69
CA GLU A 440 23.22 -12.61 35.82
C GLU A 440 22.37 -11.41 35.40
N LEU A 441 21.38 -11.07 36.22
CA LEU A 441 20.53 -9.90 36.06
C LEU A 441 20.68 -9.00 37.29
N VAL A 442 21.11 -7.75 37.07
CA VAL A 442 21.42 -6.79 38.14
C VAL A 442 20.64 -5.49 37.96
N ASN A 443 20.24 -4.87 39.08
CA ASN A 443 19.59 -3.54 39.06
C ASN A 443 20.58 -2.39 39.16
N ASP A 444 21.83 -2.68 39.54
CA ASP A 444 22.92 -1.71 39.61
C ASP A 444 24.24 -2.37 39.19
N LEU A 445 25.23 -1.55 38.85
CA LEU A 445 26.51 -1.99 38.31
C LEU A 445 27.61 -2.11 39.38
N ASN A 446 27.27 -2.06 40.67
CA ASN A 446 28.26 -2.07 41.73
C ASN A 446 29.01 -3.41 41.75
N GLY A 447 30.34 -3.35 41.74
CA GLY A 447 31.19 -4.55 41.71
C GLY A 447 31.15 -5.33 40.39
N THR A 448 30.47 -4.82 39.36
CA THR A 448 30.47 -5.42 38.02
C THR A 448 31.76 -5.07 37.28
N GLN A 449 32.33 -6.06 36.59
CA GLN A 449 33.41 -5.86 35.62
C GLN A 449 33.09 -6.60 34.33
N ALA A 450 33.38 -5.97 33.20
CA ALA A 450 33.10 -6.52 31.88
C ALA A 450 34.22 -6.19 30.88
N ASP A 451 34.43 -7.11 29.93
CA ASP A 451 35.39 -6.93 28.84
C ASP A 451 34.74 -6.21 27.67
N VAL A 452 33.44 -6.39 27.47
CA VAL A 452 32.64 -5.73 26.45
C VAL A 452 31.36 -5.20 27.06
N VAL A 453 31.04 -3.94 26.77
CA VAL A 453 29.86 -3.26 27.31
C VAL A 453 29.03 -2.74 26.14
N PHE A 454 27.74 -3.08 26.11
CA PHE A 454 26.77 -2.50 25.20
C PHE A 454 25.81 -1.62 25.99
N ASP A 455 25.79 -0.32 25.69
CA ASP A 455 24.81 0.59 26.26
C ASP A 455 23.61 0.82 25.32
N PHE A 456 22.45 0.36 25.79
CA PHE A 456 21.14 0.61 25.19
C PHE A 456 20.24 1.46 26.10
N SER A 457 20.76 1.94 27.23
CA SER A 457 20.01 2.78 28.18
C SER A 457 19.81 4.20 27.65
N GLY A 458 20.84 4.76 27.00
CA GLY A 458 20.81 6.10 26.44
C GLY A 458 20.75 7.24 27.46
N VAL A 459 20.88 6.95 28.76
CA VAL A 459 20.89 7.94 29.84
C VAL A 459 22.30 8.13 30.39
N SER A 460 22.68 9.38 30.69
CA SER A 460 24.06 9.74 31.03
C SER A 460 24.60 9.01 32.25
N GLU A 461 23.78 8.82 33.29
CA GLU A 461 24.14 8.06 34.49
C GLU A 461 24.38 6.57 34.17
N GLY A 462 23.53 5.99 33.32
CA GLY A 462 23.66 4.61 32.85
C GLY A 462 24.93 4.40 32.04
N VAL A 463 25.22 5.29 31.10
CA VAL A 463 26.47 5.27 30.31
C VAL A 463 27.69 5.42 31.21
N SER A 464 27.67 6.38 32.15
CA SER A 464 28.78 6.59 33.08
C SER A 464 29.06 5.36 33.95
N GLY A 465 28.00 4.74 34.49
CA GLY A 465 28.09 3.50 35.25
C GLY A 465 28.64 2.37 34.39
N ALA A 466 28.10 2.17 33.20
CA ALA A 466 28.53 1.13 32.28
C ALA A 466 30.02 1.25 31.91
N LEU A 467 30.50 2.47 31.61
CA LEU A 467 31.93 2.72 31.32
C LEU A 467 32.83 2.38 32.50
N SER A 468 32.40 2.66 33.74
CA SER A 468 33.21 2.37 34.94
C SER A 468 33.46 0.87 35.18
N THR A 469 32.63 -0.01 34.60
CA THR A 469 32.78 -1.46 34.69
C THR A 469 33.85 -2.02 33.74
N LEU A 470 34.37 -1.19 32.82
CA LEU A 470 35.17 -1.66 31.70
C LEU A 470 36.59 -2.08 32.12
N ASN A 471 36.93 -3.33 31.83
CA ASN A 471 38.27 -3.90 32.07
C ASN A 471 39.36 -3.22 31.23
N VAL A 472 40.62 -3.48 31.60
CA VAL A 472 41.78 -3.15 30.75
C VAL A 472 41.65 -3.91 29.44
N GLY A 473 41.82 -3.23 28.30
CA GLY A 473 41.59 -3.77 26.96
C GLY A 473 40.11 -3.90 26.58
N GLY A 474 39.20 -3.39 27.41
CA GLY A 474 37.76 -3.51 27.18
C GLY A 474 37.22 -2.55 26.12
N THR A 475 36.09 -2.91 25.53
CA THR A 475 35.35 -2.10 24.55
C THR A 475 33.95 -1.76 25.03
N ALA A 476 33.57 -0.49 24.95
CA ALA A 476 32.20 -0.03 25.14
C ALA A 476 31.58 0.43 23.80
N VAL A 477 30.40 -0.08 23.47
CA VAL A 477 29.61 0.30 22.31
C VAL A 477 28.35 1.03 22.77
N LEU A 478 28.23 2.30 22.39
CA LEU A 478 27.09 3.15 22.75
C LEU A 478 26.07 3.19 21.60
N ALA A 479 24.84 2.71 21.86
CA ALA A 479 23.76 2.70 20.86
C ALA A 479 22.45 3.32 21.38
N GLY A 480 22.28 3.47 22.69
CA GLY A 480 21.06 4.05 23.29
C GLY A 480 20.97 5.58 23.23
N SER A 481 22.09 6.30 23.15
CA SER A 481 22.16 7.76 23.28
C SER A 481 21.74 8.53 22.01
N VAL A 482 20.48 8.39 21.62
CA VAL A 482 19.91 8.97 20.38
C VAL A 482 19.04 10.22 20.60
N ALA A 483 19.07 10.78 21.81
CA ALA A 483 18.39 12.02 22.19
C ALA A 483 19.36 12.90 23.03
N PRO A 484 19.13 14.23 23.12
CA PRO A 484 19.96 15.11 23.93
C PRO A 484 20.00 14.68 25.40
N SER A 485 21.20 14.61 25.97
CA SER A 485 21.44 14.24 27.37
C SER A 485 22.61 15.03 27.98
N LEU A 486 22.88 14.85 29.27
CA LEU A 486 24.03 15.46 29.93
C LEU A 486 25.35 14.85 29.41
N ASN A 487 26.41 15.65 29.39
CA ASN A 487 27.73 15.17 29.02
C ASN A 487 28.22 14.11 30.03
N VAL A 488 28.83 13.04 29.51
CA VAL A 488 29.51 12.03 30.33
C VAL A 488 31.00 12.37 30.35
N PRO A 489 31.57 12.76 31.52
CA PRO A 489 33.00 13.03 31.62
C PRO A 489 33.80 11.75 31.41
N LEU A 490 34.88 11.85 30.64
CA LEU A 490 35.71 10.71 30.28
C LEU A 490 37.17 11.06 30.55
N ASP A 491 37.82 10.30 31.42
CA ASP A 491 39.22 10.51 31.78
C ASP A 491 40.16 9.97 30.67
N PRO A 492 40.92 10.83 29.97
CA PRO A 492 41.84 10.38 28.93
C PRO A 492 42.94 9.46 29.47
N GLU A 493 43.41 9.66 30.71
CA GLU A 493 44.43 8.79 31.30
C GLU A 493 43.89 7.38 31.47
N TRP A 494 42.65 7.24 31.98
CA TRP A 494 41.98 5.96 32.17
C TRP A 494 41.79 5.19 30.85
N ILE A 495 41.50 5.88 29.74
CA ILE A 495 41.44 5.27 28.40
C ILE A 495 42.83 4.79 27.98
N VAL A 496 43.82 5.70 27.98
CA VAL A 496 45.14 5.44 27.41
C VAL A 496 45.91 4.40 28.21
N ARG A 497 45.87 4.44 29.55
CA ARG A 497 46.57 3.45 30.39
C ARG A 497 45.83 2.12 30.47
N GLY A 498 44.51 2.14 30.23
CA GLY A 498 43.68 0.95 30.22
C GLY A 498 43.53 0.29 28.85
N TRP A 499 44.05 0.88 27.78
CA TRP A 499 43.83 0.42 26.40
C TRP A 499 42.35 0.22 26.08
N ARG A 500 41.50 1.11 26.58
CA ARG A 500 40.05 0.98 26.46
C ARG A 500 39.55 1.63 25.18
N MET A 501 38.51 1.06 24.59
CA MET A 501 37.83 1.63 23.44
C MET A 501 36.41 2.05 23.80
N VAL A 502 36.01 3.22 23.34
CA VAL A 502 34.61 3.69 23.38
C VAL A 502 34.20 4.05 21.97
N THR A 503 33.20 3.38 21.44
CA THR A 503 32.68 3.59 20.08
C THR A 503 31.15 3.73 20.10
N GLY A 504 30.58 4.23 19.00
CA GLY A 504 29.15 4.48 18.89
C GLY A 504 28.55 3.93 17.61
N VAL A 505 27.28 3.53 17.69
CA VAL A 505 26.49 3.01 16.57
C VAL A 505 25.15 3.74 16.49
N HIS A 506 24.69 4.02 15.28
CA HIS A 506 23.37 4.62 15.06
C HIS A 506 22.79 4.15 13.72
N ASN A 507 21.57 3.60 13.77
CA ASN A 507 20.97 2.80 12.69
C ASN A 507 21.86 1.59 12.38
N TYR A 508 22.08 1.27 11.11
CA TYR A 508 22.79 0.09 10.66
C TYR A 508 22.96 0.14 9.12
N GLU A 509 23.92 -0.63 8.60
CA GLU A 509 24.11 -0.88 7.16
C GLU A 509 23.24 -2.05 6.61
N PRO A 510 23.00 -2.14 5.28
CA PRO A 510 22.14 -3.16 4.65
C PRO A 510 22.36 -4.61 5.10
N ARG A 511 23.63 -5.04 5.23
CA ARG A 511 23.97 -6.40 5.66
C ARG A 511 23.49 -6.73 7.09
N HIS A 512 23.33 -5.74 7.97
CA HIS A 512 22.78 -5.95 9.30
C HIS A 512 21.28 -6.23 9.27
N LEU A 513 20.55 -5.72 8.28
CA LEU A 513 19.15 -6.09 8.10
C LEU A 513 19.05 -7.56 7.69
N ALA A 514 19.96 -8.05 6.84
CA ALA A 514 20.01 -9.47 6.47
C ALA A 514 20.32 -10.34 7.70
N GLN A 515 21.29 -9.94 8.52
CA GLN A 515 21.59 -10.61 9.80
C GLN A 515 20.40 -10.55 10.78
N ALA A 516 19.63 -9.46 10.77
CA ALA A 516 18.45 -9.33 11.61
C ALA A 516 17.33 -10.28 11.18
N VAL A 517 17.13 -10.46 9.87
CA VAL A 517 16.18 -11.46 9.34
C VAL A 517 16.62 -12.87 9.72
N ASP A 518 17.90 -13.21 9.51
CA ASP A 518 18.48 -14.49 9.97
C ASP A 518 18.27 -14.70 11.47
N PHE A 519 18.50 -13.65 12.27
CA PHE A 519 18.29 -13.71 13.70
C PHE A 519 16.84 -14.05 14.05
N VAL A 520 15.85 -13.35 13.49
CA VAL A 520 14.44 -13.60 13.87
C VAL A 520 13.92 -14.95 13.36
N GLU A 521 14.46 -15.46 12.26
CA GLU A 521 14.13 -16.78 11.71
C GLU A 521 14.75 -17.92 12.54
N ASN A 522 16.01 -17.78 12.96
CA ASN A 522 16.78 -18.91 13.50
C ASN A 522 17.07 -18.82 15.01
N THR A 523 17.08 -17.63 15.60
CA THR A 523 17.50 -17.40 16.99
C THR A 523 16.39 -16.75 17.82
N GLY A 524 15.57 -15.89 17.20
CA GLY A 524 14.55 -15.08 17.83
C GLY A 524 13.41 -15.88 18.44
N ALA A 525 13.21 -17.15 18.07
CA ALA A 525 12.17 -18.00 18.64
C ALA A 525 12.26 -18.17 20.17
N ARG A 526 13.43 -17.90 20.77
CA ARG A 526 13.62 -17.92 22.24
C ARG A 526 13.08 -16.69 22.95
N ILE A 527 12.87 -15.60 22.21
CA ILE A 527 12.25 -14.38 22.75
C ILE A 527 10.73 -14.61 22.79
N GLY A 528 10.14 -14.40 23.96
CA GLY A 528 8.68 -14.46 24.13
C GLY A 528 7.96 -13.29 23.46
N TRP A 529 7.84 -13.31 22.13
CA TRP A 529 7.32 -12.21 21.32
C TRP A 529 5.91 -11.77 21.73
N ASP A 530 5.06 -12.69 22.18
CA ASP A 530 3.71 -12.38 22.67
C ASP A 530 3.76 -11.48 23.91
N ALA A 531 4.67 -11.77 24.86
CA ALA A 531 4.86 -10.97 26.06
C ALA A 531 5.54 -9.62 25.75
N VAL A 532 6.38 -9.58 24.72
CA VAL A 532 7.02 -8.35 24.22
C VAL A 532 6.00 -7.37 23.66
N ALA A 533 5.00 -7.87 22.92
CA ALA A 533 4.03 -7.02 22.23
C ALA A 533 2.76 -6.68 23.02
N GLY A 534 2.27 -7.63 23.82
CA GLY A 534 0.91 -7.55 24.36
C GLY A 534 -0.15 -7.54 23.25
N PRO A 535 -1.40 -7.15 23.56
CA PRO A 535 -2.48 -7.09 22.58
C PRO A 535 -2.19 -6.09 21.46
N SER A 536 -2.53 -6.44 20.22
CA SER A 536 -2.45 -5.52 19.09
C SER A 536 -3.48 -4.40 19.19
N ILE A 537 -3.23 -3.31 18.47
CA ILE A 537 -4.14 -2.17 18.35
C ILE A 537 -4.32 -1.75 16.89
N SER A 538 -5.41 -1.05 16.61
CA SER A 538 -5.68 -0.39 15.33
C SER A 538 -4.89 0.92 15.17
N LEU A 539 -4.86 1.46 13.95
CA LEU A 539 -4.35 2.82 13.70
C LEU A 539 -5.10 3.88 14.53
N ALA A 540 -6.40 3.73 14.73
CA ALA A 540 -7.23 4.68 15.49
C ALA A 540 -6.86 4.75 16.99
N GLU A 541 -6.35 3.67 17.55
CA GLU A 541 -5.96 3.56 18.96
C GLU A 541 -4.50 4.02 19.21
N LEU A 542 -3.69 4.08 18.14
CA LEU A 542 -2.28 4.45 18.19
C LEU A 542 -1.99 5.79 18.91
N PRO A 543 -2.78 6.89 18.71
CA PRO A 543 -2.54 8.14 19.42
C PRO A 543 -2.54 7.95 20.94
N GLY A 544 -3.47 7.14 21.47
CA GLY A 544 -3.56 6.83 22.89
C GLY A 544 -2.35 6.04 23.40
N GLU A 545 -1.86 5.10 22.60
CA GLU A 545 -0.66 4.34 22.92
C GLU A 545 0.60 5.21 22.96
N LEU A 546 0.75 6.17 22.03
CA LEU A 546 1.95 7.03 21.95
C LEU A 546 2.05 8.05 23.09
N VAL A 547 0.92 8.46 23.67
CA VAL A 547 0.88 9.42 24.80
C VAL A 547 0.89 8.74 26.17
N SER A 548 0.50 7.47 26.27
CA SER A 548 0.41 6.74 27.54
C SER A 548 1.77 6.28 28.08
N LYS A 549 1.79 5.87 29.36
CA LYS A 549 2.94 5.15 29.93
C LYS A 549 3.02 3.74 29.30
N LYS A 550 4.23 3.28 29.01
CA LYS A 550 4.49 1.97 28.39
C LYS A 550 3.71 0.85 29.10
N SER A 551 2.87 0.17 28.33
CA SER A 551 2.14 -1.04 28.72
C SER A 551 2.86 -2.33 28.31
N SER A 552 3.74 -2.25 27.30
CA SER A 552 4.51 -3.34 26.69
C SER A 552 5.85 -2.81 26.14
N LEU A 553 6.74 -3.70 25.71
CA LEU A 553 8.02 -3.31 25.11
C LEU A 553 7.87 -2.86 23.64
N ARG A 554 6.97 -3.51 22.89
CA ARG A 554 6.71 -3.26 21.46
C ARG A 554 5.25 -3.51 21.08
N ARG A 555 4.37 -2.56 21.36
CA ARG A 555 2.97 -2.64 20.94
C ARG A 555 2.87 -2.85 19.42
N LEU A 556 2.18 -3.90 19.00
CA LEU A 556 1.85 -4.16 17.59
C LEU A 556 0.64 -3.32 17.17
N VAL A 557 0.77 -2.65 16.04
CA VAL A 557 -0.29 -1.95 15.32
C VAL A 557 -0.63 -2.79 14.10
N ILE A 558 -1.90 -3.13 13.93
CA ILE A 558 -2.42 -3.78 12.73
C ILE A 558 -3.16 -2.70 11.93
N PRO A 559 -2.61 -2.28 10.79
CA PRO A 559 -3.30 -1.35 9.90
C PRO A 559 -4.47 -2.06 9.21
N GLU A 560 -5.69 -1.62 9.52
CA GLU A 560 -6.93 -2.08 8.87
C GLU A 560 -7.39 -1.09 7.80
#